data_AF-A0A655JIN0-F1
#
_entry.id   AF-A0A655JIN0-F1
#
_cell.length_a   1.000
_cell.length_b   1.000
_cell.length_c   1.000
_cell.angle_alpha   90.00
_cell.angle_beta   90.00
_cell.angle_gamma   90.00
#
_symmetry.space_group_name_H-M   'P 1'
#
loop_
_entity.id
_entity.type
_entity.pdbx_description
1 polymer ?
#
loop_
_entity_poly.entity_id
_entity_poly.type
_entity_poly.pdbx_seq_one_letter_code
_entity_poly.pdbx_strand_id
1 'polypeptide(L)' 'MLRDAGLLTSRRRASWVYYAVVPEALTVLSNLLSVHADAAPALGAPA' A
#
# COMPACT_ATOMS: atom_id res chain seq x y z
N MET A 1 -3.54 4.50 -11.89
CA MET A 1 -2.50 5.13 -11.05
C MET A 1 -1.86 4.20 -10.02
N LEU A 2 -2.56 3.26 -9.34
CA LEU A 2 -1.87 2.20 -8.55
C LEU A 2 -1.64 0.87 -9.32
N ARG A 3 -2.55 0.46 -10.21
CA ARG A 3 -2.34 -0.74 -11.07
C ARG A 3 -1.19 -0.56 -12.07
N ASP A 4 -1.06 0.65 -12.61
CA ASP A 4 -0.07 1.00 -13.64
C ASP A 4 1.35 1.04 -13.08
N ALA A 5 1.50 1.33 -11.78
CA ALA A 5 2.77 1.30 -11.09
C ALA A 5 3.25 -0.13 -10.76
N GLY A 6 2.55 -1.17 -11.21
CA GLY A 6 2.92 -2.57 -10.96
C GLY A 6 2.69 -3.05 -9.52
N LEU A 7 2.08 -2.22 -8.67
CA LEU A 7 1.89 -2.47 -7.24
C LEU A 7 0.76 -3.46 -6.95
N LEU A 8 -0.18 -3.60 -7.88
CA LEU A 8 -1.38 -4.40 -7.75
C LEU A 8 -1.39 -5.50 -8.81
N THR A 9 -1.43 -6.74 -8.35
CA THR A 9 -1.76 -7.88 -9.20
C THR A 9 -3.26 -7.95 -9.41
N SER A 10 -3.69 -8.06 -10.66
CA SER A 10 -5.10 -8.25 -11.00
C SER A 10 -5.36 -9.71 -11.36
N ARG A 11 -6.33 -10.34 -10.70
CA ARG A 11 -6.80 -11.69 -11.01
C ARG A 11 -8.27 -11.63 -11.42
N ARG A 12 -8.54 -11.83 -12.71
CA ARG A 12 -9.90 -11.89 -13.26
C ARG A 12 -10.46 -13.31 -13.10
N ARG A 13 -11.58 -13.43 -12.38
CA ARG A 13 -12.35 -14.67 -12.16
C ARG A 13 -13.80 -14.41 -12.59
N ALA A 14 -14.19 -15.02 -13.71
CA ALA A 14 -15.48 -14.79 -14.36
C ALA A 14 -15.74 -13.27 -14.58
N SER A 15 -16.74 -12.72 -13.91
CA SER A 15 -17.14 -11.31 -13.99
C SER A 15 -16.41 -10.39 -13.01
N TRP A 16 -15.56 -10.93 -12.11
CA TRP A 16 -14.94 -10.18 -11.03
C TRP A 16 -13.43 -10.08 -11.22
N VAL A 17 -12.85 -8.94 -10.84
CA VAL A 17 -11.39 -8.74 -10.82
C VAL A 17 -10.97 -8.51 -9.39
N TYR A 18 -10.15 -9.42 -8.87
CA TYR A 18 -9.51 -9.31 -7.57
C TYR A 18 -8.20 -8.55 -7.73
N TYR A 19 -7.98 -7.57 -6.87
CA TYR A 19 -6.71 -6.86 -6.79
C TYR A 19 -5.99 -7.30 -5.51
N ALA A 20 -4.76 -7.77 -5.64
CA ALA A 20 -3.91 -8.09 -4.50
C ALA A 20 -2.61 -7.29 -4.59
N VAL A 21 -2.18 -6.72 -3.48
CA VAL A 21 -0.92 -5.98 -3.39
C VAL A 21 0.25 -6.94 -3.47
N VAL A 22 1.28 -6.57 -4.22
CA VAL A 22 2.56 -7.29 -4.21
C VAL A 22 3.30 -6.94 -2.93
N PRO A 23 3.70 -7.91 -2.10
CA PRO A 23 4.36 -7.64 -0.82
C PRO A 23 5.68 -6.87 -0.99
N GLU A 24 6.46 -7.15 -2.04
CA GLU A 24 7.69 -6.43 -2.35
C GLU A 24 7.45 -4.94 -2.60
N ALA A 25 6.43 -4.62 -3.41
CA ALA A 25 6.08 -3.26 -3.76
C ALA A 25 5.44 -2.52 -2.56
N LEU A 26 4.70 -3.25 -1.71
CA LEU A 26 4.21 -2.75 -0.43
C LEU A 26 5.36 -2.41 0.52
N THR A 27 6.42 -3.22 0.60
CA THR A 27 7.60 -2.95 1.44
C THR A 27 8.32 -1.67 1.00
N VAL A 28 8.54 -1.49 -0.31
CA VAL A 28 9.16 -0.26 -0.84
C VAL A 28 8.33 0.97 -0.49
N LEU A 29 7.02 0.91 -0.70
CA LEU A 29 6.11 1.99 -0.32
C LEU A 29 6.10 2.23 1.19
N SER A 30 6.06 1.17 2.00
CA SER A 30 6.10 1.27 3.46
C SER A 30 7.38 1.94 3.93
N ASN A 31 8.53 1.66 3.33
CA ASN A 31 9.79 2.31 3.67
C ASN A 31 9.78 3.81 3.31
N LEU A 32 9.30 4.16 2.11
CA LEU A 32 9.17 5.55 1.67
C LEU A 32 8.19 6.35 2.55
N LEU A 33 7.06 5.74 2.90
CA LEU A 33 6.07 6.33 3.80
C LEU A 33 6.60 6.39 5.24
N SER A 34 7.38 5.40 5.70
CA SER A 34 7.94 5.40 7.06
C SER A 34 8.86 6.58 7.31
N VAL A 35 9.62 7.03 6.29
CA VAL A 35 10.44 8.25 6.37
C VAL A 35 9.59 9.50 6.61
N HIS A 36 8.35 9.52 6.11
CA HIS A 36 7.41 10.64 6.29
C HIS A 36 6.49 10.46 7.50
N ALA A 37 6.28 9.22 7.95
CA ALA A 37 5.46 8.88 9.10
C ALA A 37 6.13 9.31 10.41
N ASP A 38 7.47 9.38 10.46
CA ASP A 38 8.22 9.96 11.58
C ASP A 38 7.89 11.45 11.80
N ALA A 39 7.48 12.15 10.74
CA ALA A 39 7.02 13.54 10.80
C ALA A 39 5.51 13.68 11.10
N ALA A 40 4.75 12.59 11.14
CA ALA A 40 3.34 12.65 11.48
C ALA A 40 3.20 12.77 13.01
N PRO A 41 2.58 13.85 13.55
CA PRO A 41 2.36 13.95 14.98
C PRO A 41 1.53 12.74 15.41
N ALA A 42 1.97 12.08 16.49
CA ALA A 42 1.29 10.94 17.07
C ALA A 42 -0.20 11.28 17.28
N LEU A 43 -1.05 10.77 16.40
CA LEU A 43 -2.49 10.95 16.47
C LEU A 43 -2.99 10.14 17.67
N GLY A 44 -3.05 10.81 18.83
CA GLY A 44 -3.73 10.38 20.05
C GLY A 44 -3.00 9.34 20.89
N ALA A 45 -2.12 9.79 21.80
CA ALA A 45 -1.80 9.03 23.00
C ALA A 45 -2.86 9.32 24.08
N PRO A 46 -3.60 8.33 24.62
CA PRO A 46 -4.46 8.55 25.78
C PRO A 46 -3.60 8.76 27.03
N ALA A 47 -4.00 9.76 27.82
CA ALA A 47 -3.40 10.20 29.09
C ALA A 47 -3.60 9.20 30.23
#